data_AF-A0A875U5L1-F1
#
_entry.id   AF-A0A875U5L1-F1
#
_cell.length_a   1.000
_cell.length_b   1.000
_cell.length_c   1.000
_cell.angle_alpha   90.00
_cell.angle_beta   90.00
_cell.angle_gamma   90.00
#
_symmetry.space_group_name_H-M   'P 1'
#
loop_
_entity.id
_entity.type
_entity.pdbx_description
1 polymer ?
#
loop_
_entity_poly.entity_id
_entity_poly.type
_entity_poly.pdbx_seq_one_letter_code
_entity_poly.pdbx_strand_id
1 'polypeptide(L)'
;GKAACFQKPKPAKGKAEAHFSLVHYAGTVDYNIFGWLDKNKDPLNDSVVQLYQKSGLKLLAFLYASHSSAEEAGGGGKKGGKKKGGSFQTVSAL
;
A
#
# COMPACT_ATOMS: atom_id res chain seq x y z
N GLY A 1 15.88 6.43 15.08
CA GLY A 1 16.92 7.32 15.65
C GLY A 1 18.05 6.61 16.40
N LYS A 2 17.92 5.34 16.81
CA LYS A 2 19.00 4.59 17.48
C LYS A 2 19.85 3.72 16.52
N ALA A 3 19.35 3.48 15.31
CA ALA A 3 20.07 2.75 14.27
C ALA A 3 20.95 3.69 13.45
N ALA A 4 22.22 3.33 13.27
CA ALA A 4 23.20 4.14 12.55
C ALA A 4 22.83 4.41 11.08
N CYS A 5 22.06 3.50 10.46
CA CYS A 5 21.58 3.64 9.09
C CYS A 5 20.42 4.64 8.93
N PHE A 6 19.78 5.08 10.01
CA PHE A 6 18.65 6.01 9.98
C PHE A 6 19.11 7.41 10.43
N GLN A 7 19.13 8.36 9.49
CA GLN A 7 19.73 9.66 9.68
C GLN A 7 18.71 10.80 9.51
N LYS A 8 19.05 11.97 10.06
CA LYS A 8 18.34 13.22 9.73
C LYS A 8 18.76 13.65 8.31
N PRO A 9 17.81 14.15 7.49
CA PRO A 9 18.13 14.58 6.14
C PRO A 9 18.99 15.84 6.17
N LYS A 10 19.84 15.98 5.15
CA LYS A 10 20.68 17.18 4.97
C LYS A 10 19.99 18.10 3.95
N PRO A 11 19.42 19.24 4.37
CA PRO A 11 18.81 20.19 3.44
C PRO A 11 19.87 20.69 2.45
N ALA A 12 19.55 20.67 1.16
CA ALA A 12 20.41 21.24 0.12
C ALA A 12 19.54 22.07 -0.83
N LYS A 13 20.08 23.21 -1.27
CA LYS A 13 19.39 24.13 -2.17
C LYS A 13 19.02 23.39 -3.47
N GLY A 14 17.74 23.40 -3.82
CA GLY A 14 17.21 22.75 -5.03
C GLY A 14 16.83 21.27 -4.86
N LYS A 15 17.01 20.66 -3.67
CA LYS A 15 16.46 19.33 -3.39
C LYS A 15 15.03 19.43 -2.87
N ALA A 16 14.22 18.43 -3.22
CA ALA A 16 12.88 18.27 -2.65
C ALA A 16 12.95 18.05 -1.14
N GLU A 17 11.86 18.41 -0.43
CA GLU A 17 11.75 18.25 1.01
C GLU A 17 11.90 16.77 1.41
N ALA A 18 12.65 16.51 2.48
CA ALA A 18 12.89 15.18 3.02
C ALA A 18 12.73 15.19 4.54
N HIS A 19 12.28 14.07 5.09
CA HIS A 19 11.93 13.91 6.51
C HIS A 19 12.92 13.01 7.25
N PHE A 20 13.49 12.02 6.56
CA PHE A 20 14.56 11.16 7.07
C PHE A 20 15.44 10.67 5.92
N SER A 21 16.62 10.13 6.23
CA SER A 21 17.49 9.49 5.25
C SER A 21 17.89 8.10 5.68
N LEU A 22 18.10 7.22 4.70
CA LEU A 22 18.60 5.87 4.93
C LEU A 22 19.94 5.68 4.25
N VAL A 23 20.92 5.16 5.00
CA VAL A 23 22.23 4.78 4.45
C VAL A 23 22.12 3.40 3.82
N HIS A 24 22.37 3.33 2.52
CA HIS A 24 22.44 2.09 1.74
C HIS A 24 23.87 1.91 1.20
N TYR A 25 24.23 0.70 0.74
CA TYR A 25 25.60 0.44 0.26
C TYR A 25 25.99 1.33 -0.92
N ALA A 26 25.03 1.71 -1.75
CA ALA A 26 25.22 2.60 -2.91
C ALA A 26 25.15 4.10 -2.57
N GLY A 27 24.90 4.45 -1.30
CA GLY A 27 24.80 5.84 -0.84
C GLY A 27 23.61 6.10 0.08
N THR A 28 23.48 7.35 0.52
CA THR A 28 22.38 7.81 1.36
C THR A 28 21.20 8.29 0.51
N VAL A 29 20.01 7.81 0.82
CA VAL A 29 18.76 8.18 0.15
C VAL A 29 17.89 9.02 1.10
N ASP A 30 17.45 10.18 0.63
CA ASP A 30 16.55 11.08 1.34
C ASP A 30 15.08 10.71 1.04
N TYR A 31 14.26 10.53 2.07
CA TYR A 31 12.85 10.11 1.94
C TYR A 31 11.89 11.24 2.34
N ASN A 32 10.89 11.45 1.49
CA ASN A 32 9.74 12.31 1.74
C ASN A 32 8.53 11.43 2.14
N ILE A 33 7.88 11.74 3.27
CA ILE A 33 6.75 10.93 3.79
C ILE A 33 5.35 11.46 3.40
N PHE A 34 5.26 12.58 2.68
CA PHE A 34 3.98 13.12 2.24
C PHE A 34 3.25 12.13 1.33
N GLY A 35 1.97 11.92 1.62
CA GLY A 35 1.09 11.01 0.88
C GLY A 35 1.42 9.53 1.04
N TRP A 36 2.33 9.14 1.94
CA TRP A 36 2.65 7.72 2.16
C TRP A 36 1.43 6.90 2.57
N LEU A 37 0.61 7.44 3.48
CA LEU A 37 -0.59 6.74 3.93
C LEU A 37 -1.57 6.52 2.78
N ASP A 38 -1.81 7.54 1.95
CA ASP A 38 -2.75 7.43 0.84
C ASP A 38 -2.24 6.51 -0.26
N LYS A 39 -0.94 6.56 -0.57
CA LYS A 39 -0.28 5.61 -1.48
C LYS A 39 -0.32 4.17 -0.94
N ASN A 40 -0.29 4.00 0.38
CA ASN A 40 -0.35 2.68 1.03
C ASN A 40 -1.77 2.14 1.21
N LYS A 41 -2.82 2.90 0.90
CA LYS A 41 -4.23 2.44 1.00
C LYS A 41 -4.72 1.71 -0.25
N ASP A 42 -4.09 1.90 -1.40
CA ASP A 42 -4.56 1.45 -2.72
C ASP A 42 -6.06 1.69 -2.93
N PRO A 43 -6.51 2.95 -2.97
CA PRO A 43 -7.93 3.26 -3.08
C PRO A 43 -8.43 2.93 -4.49
N LEU A 44 -8.81 1.68 -4.73
CA LEU A 44 -9.61 1.31 -5.89
C LEU A 44 -11.07 1.72 -5.65
N ASN A 45 -11.72 2.20 -6.70
CA ASN A 45 -13.15 2.47 -6.64
C ASN A 45 -13.92 1.14 -6.61
N ASP A 46 -14.68 0.91 -5.54
CA ASP A 46 -15.40 -0.35 -5.32
C ASP A 46 -16.42 -0.69 -6.41
N SER A 47 -17.12 0.31 -6.94
CA SER A 47 -18.08 0.09 -8.03
C SER A 47 -17.40 -0.38 -9.31
N VAL A 48 -16.21 0.14 -9.59
CA VAL A 48 -15.41 -0.28 -10.75
C VAL A 48 -14.86 -1.68 -10.56
N VAL A 49 -14.38 -2.01 -9.37
CA VAL A 49 -13.92 -3.38 -9.03
C VAL A 49 -15.06 -4.39 -9.20
N GLN A 50 -16.25 -4.09 -8.68
CA GLN A 50 -17.43 -4.96 -8.83
C GLN A 50 -17.84 -5.15 -10.29
N LEU A 51 -17.71 -4.10 -11.12
CA LEU A 51 -17.95 -4.20 -12.56
C LEU A 51 -16.95 -5.15 -13.23
N TYR A 52 -15.67 -5.06 -12.89
CA TYR A 52 -14.63 -5.93 -13.47
C TYR A 52 -14.77 -7.38 -13.03
N GLN A 53 -15.16 -7.64 -11.79
CA GLN A 53 -15.49 -8.98 -11.29
C GLN A 53 -16.61 -9.65 -12.09
N LYS A 54 -17.52 -8.87 -12.69
CA LYS A 54 -18.65 -9.34 -13.50
C LYS A 54 -18.43 -9.17 -15.00
N SER A 55 -17.20 -8.87 -15.43
CA SER A 55 -16.90 -8.65 -16.84
C SER A 55 -17.14 -9.89 -17.71
N GLY A 56 -17.66 -9.68 -18.93
CA GLY A 56 -17.76 -10.72 -19.95
C GLY A 56 -16.40 -11.18 -20.49
N LEU A 57 -15.33 -10.39 -20.28
CA LEU A 57 -13.97 -10.81 -20.58
C LEU A 57 -13.42 -11.65 -19.42
N LYS A 58 -13.38 -12.97 -19.60
CA LYS A 58 -12.99 -13.93 -18.55
C LYS A 58 -11.66 -13.60 -17.87
N LEU A 59 -10.68 -13.09 -18.61
CA LEU A 59 -9.38 -12.68 -18.05
C LEU A 59 -9.54 -11.52 -17.05
N LEU A 60 -10.36 -10.52 -17.36
CA LEU A 60 -10.57 -9.36 -16.50
C LEU A 60 -11.31 -9.75 -15.22
N ALA A 61 -12.35 -10.59 -15.34
CA ALA A 61 -13.06 -11.13 -14.17
C ALA A 61 -12.12 -11.96 -13.28
N PHE A 62 -11.23 -12.76 -13.87
CA PHE A 62 -10.25 -13.56 -13.12
C PHE A 62 -9.26 -12.70 -12.33
N LEU A 63 -8.76 -11.60 -12.91
CA LEU A 63 -7.79 -10.71 -12.24
C LEU A 63 -8.36 -10.02 -10.99
N TYR A 64 -9.66 -9.72 -10.97
CA TYR A 64 -10.31 -9.00 -9.87
C TYR A 64 -11.08 -9.92 -8.90
N ALA A 65 -11.05 -11.24 -9.11
CA ALA A 65 -11.86 -12.21 -8.36
C ALA A 65 -11.58 -12.22 -6.84
N SER A 66 -10.35 -11.91 -6.42
CA SER A 66 -9.95 -11.88 -5.00
C SER A 66 -9.80 -10.47 -4.43
N HIS A 67 -10.14 -9.42 -5.19
CA HIS A 67 -10.07 -8.05 -4.69
C HIS A 67 -11.21 -7.82 -3.71
N SER A 68 -10.91 -7.87 -2.41
CA SER A 68 -11.87 -7.57 -1.34
C SER A 68 -11.85 -6.06 -1.07
N SER A 69 -12.99 -5.39 -1.27
CA SER A 69 -13.17 -4.01 -0.81
C SER A 69 -12.92 -3.94 0.69
N ALA A 70 -12.07 -3.00 1.13
CA ALA A 70 -11.65 -2.88 2.53
C ALA A 70 -12.82 -2.62 3.50
N GLU A 71 -14.00 -2.27 2.99
CA GLU A 71 -15.22 -2.03 3.77
C GLU A 71 -16.02 -3.30 4.10
N GLU A 72 -15.77 -4.45 3.45
CA GLU A 72 -16.54 -5.69 3.69
C GLU A 72 -16.06 -6.52 4.89
N ALA A 73 -15.40 -5.89 5.88
CA ALA A 73 -15.03 -6.54 7.15
C ALA A 73 -16.25 -6.84 8.07
N GLY A 74 -17.48 -6.72 7.57
CA GLY A 74 -18.73 -6.86 8.32
C GLY A 74 -19.69 -7.98 7.89
N GLY A 75 -19.34 -8.86 6.94
CA GLY A 75 -20.28 -9.86 6.41
C GLY A 75 -19.69 -11.27 6.31
N GLY A 76 -20.32 -12.26 6.96
CA GLY A 76 -19.80 -13.61 7.12
C GLY A 76 -19.68 -14.45 5.85
N GLY A 77 -18.68 -15.35 5.82
CA GLY A 77 -18.56 -16.39 4.80
C GLY A 77 -17.28 -17.20 4.95
N LYS A 78 -17.42 -18.50 5.21
CA LYS A 78 -16.37 -19.45 5.63
C LYS A 78 -15.65 -20.07 4.43
N LYS A 79 -14.38 -19.73 4.16
CA LYS A 79 -13.38 -20.62 3.51
C LYS A 79 -11.96 -20.04 3.54
N GLY A 80 -11.00 -20.83 4.05
CA GLY A 80 -9.56 -20.66 3.81
C GLY A 80 -8.85 -19.73 4.78
N GLY A 81 -7.97 -20.29 5.61
CA GLY A 81 -7.23 -19.56 6.64
C GLY A 81 -6.33 -18.44 6.10
N LYS A 82 -6.70 -17.20 6.35
CA LYS A 82 -5.78 -16.06 6.47
C LYS A 82 -6.33 -15.18 7.60
N LYS A 83 -5.47 -14.83 8.57
CA LYS A 83 -5.83 -14.19 9.84
C LYS A 83 -6.91 -13.11 9.66
N LYS A 84 -8.07 -13.28 10.33
CA LYS A 84 -9.06 -12.22 10.53
C LYS A 84 -8.38 -11.05 11.25
N GLY A 85 -8.08 -10.01 10.49
CA GLY A 85 -7.40 -8.79 10.94
C GLY A 85 -7.08 -7.89 9.76
N GLY A 86 -8.07 -7.67 8.89
CA GLY A 86 -7.91 -6.99 7.58
C GLY A 86 -8.29 -5.51 7.58
N SER A 87 -8.66 -4.91 8.71
CA SER A 87 -9.06 -3.49 8.78
C SER A 87 -7.88 -2.50 8.59
N PHE A 88 -6.70 -3.00 8.22
CA PHE A 88 -5.50 -2.21 7.95
C PHE A 88 -4.57 -2.96 6.98
N GLN A 89 -5.10 -3.51 5.88
CA GLN A 89 -4.23 -4.01 4.81
C GLN A 89 -3.56 -2.81 4.13
N THR A 90 -2.28 -2.62 4.40
CA THR A 90 -1.43 -1.69 3.66
C THR A 90 -0.91 -2.39 2.40
N VAL A 91 -0.70 -1.67 1.30
CA VAL A 91 -0.02 -2.20 0.09
C VAL A 91 1.28 -2.92 0.43
N SER A 92 2.04 -2.38 1.39
CA SER A 92 3.31 -2.95 1.84
C SER A 92 3.21 -4.31 2.53
N ALA A 93 1.99 -4.78 2.86
CA ALA A 93 1.71 -6.02 3.56
C ALA A 93 1.01 -7.08 2.70
N LEU A 94 0.72 -6.77 1.44
CA LEU A 94 0.13 -7.69 0.45
C LEU A 94 1.18 -8.65 -0.12
#